data_AF-A0A2J6HQY9-F1
#
_entry.id   AF-A0A2J6HQY9-F1
#
_cell.length_a   1.000
_cell.length_b   1.000
_cell.length_c   1.000
_cell.angle_alpha   90.00
_cell.angle_beta   90.00
_cell.angle_gamma   90.00
#
_symmetry.space_group_name_H-M   'P 1'
#
loop_
_entity.id
_entity.type
_entity.pdbx_description
1 polymer ?
#
loop_
_entity_poly.entity_id
_entity_poly.type
_entity_poly.pdbx_seq_one_letter_code
_entity_poly.pdbx_strand_id
1 'polypeptide(L)'
;MKKIIFAIYCLSIVSLTIAQTEKADAEYQSILKEYTLHQDGSIDFHYSKQLKLLSHYAFHRLYGETFIITNTDFQTLKINEAYTIMADGKKVVTPDNAFNEVLPRFANNAPAYNHIRELVVTHTGLEVGAVIHLDYTIHSEKGYFPALMFDEVLIESSPVQELVVKVNLPASKKLNYKLLNTSGEPSISTENGQQVYTWTFNNLPASSKEDHQVSGHLDAPRLVFSSAEDLNSVYHTFVSQDAFQLETSTQMNALVEEVISENPDQLSAALAFQKIVSNNLSNLNIPLEYTAFICRSPIETWNSNQGTEPEKVLLLSALLQKANITATPVTIIPKPLFDKKIGDLLSFQKFAVMLDLENDDNVLLSANQTDDQNLLFSMAGQSLLKLDPNLKSPALFSIEKE
;
A
#
# COMPACT_ATOMS: atom_id res chain seq x y z
N MET A 1 -25.42 9.52 -53.19
CA MET A 1 -24.18 9.17 -52.46
C MET A 1 -23.57 10.34 -51.69
N LYS A 2 -23.31 11.52 -52.29
CA LYS A 2 -22.72 12.68 -51.57
C LYS A 2 -23.51 13.17 -50.33
N LYS A 3 -24.86 13.14 -50.36
CA LYS A 3 -25.71 13.54 -49.22
C LYS A 3 -25.69 12.54 -48.05
N ILE A 4 -25.45 11.25 -48.31
CA ILE A 4 -25.38 10.20 -47.29
C ILE A 4 -24.01 10.24 -46.59
N ILE A 5 -22.94 10.48 -47.35
CA ILE A 5 -21.58 10.63 -46.81
C ILE A 5 -21.48 11.88 -45.91
N PHE A 6 -22.14 12.99 -46.28
CA PHE A 6 -22.15 14.20 -45.46
C PHE A 6 -22.95 14.03 -44.15
N ALA A 7 -24.03 13.26 -44.17
CA ALA A 7 -24.81 12.94 -42.97
C ALA A 7 -24.06 12.02 -42.00
N ILE A 8 -23.30 11.04 -42.52
CA ILE A 8 -22.44 10.16 -41.71
C ILE A 8 -21.28 10.95 -41.08
N TYR A 9 -20.69 11.90 -41.83
CA TYR A 9 -19.63 12.78 -41.31
C TYR A 9 -20.15 13.76 -40.24
N CYS A 10 -21.38 14.26 -40.36
CA CYS A 10 -22.00 15.07 -39.30
C CYS A 10 -22.36 14.25 -38.06
N LEU A 11 -22.84 13.00 -38.22
CA LEU A 11 -23.14 12.14 -37.07
C LEU A 11 -21.88 11.75 -36.28
N SER A 12 -20.75 11.50 -36.95
CA SER A 12 -19.49 11.17 -36.28
C SER A 12 -18.87 12.38 -35.56
N ILE A 13 -18.97 13.59 -36.12
CA ILE A 13 -18.49 14.82 -35.47
C ILE A 13 -19.35 15.20 -34.24
N VAL A 14 -20.67 14.95 -34.29
CA VAL A 14 -21.56 15.18 -33.13
C VAL A 14 -21.34 14.12 -32.04
N SER A 15 -20.98 12.89 -32.40
CA SER A 15 -20.65 11.83 -31.44
C SER A 15 -19.32 12.08 -30.70
N LEU A 16 -18.35 12.73 -31.36
CA LEU A 16 -17.06 13.12 -30.77
C LEU A 16 -17.15 14.30 -29.80
N THR A 17 -18.21 15.11 -29.87
CA THR A 17 -18.42 16.28 -29.01
C THR A 17 -19.36 16.02 -27.83
N ILE A 18 -20.00 14.86 -27.79
CA ILE A 18 -20.81 14.38 -26.65
C ILE A 18 -20.24 13.03 -26.20
N ALA A 19 -18.96 13.00 -25.86
CA ALA A 19 -18.56 12.10 -24.79
C ALA A 19 -19.27 12.64 -23.54
N GLN A 20 -20.41 12.03 -23.16
CA GLN A 20 -21.03 12.27 -21.86
C GLN A 20 -19.95 11.99 -20.82
N THR A 21 -19.33 13.05 -20.29
CA THR A 21 -18.77 12.98 -18.95
C THR A 21 -19.96 12.64 -18.08
N GLU A 22 -20.03 11.39 -17.63
CA GLU A 22 -21.01 10.99 -16.63
C GLU A 22 -20.92 12.03 -15.50
N LYS A 23 -22.04 12.69 -15.19
CA LYS A 23 -22.04 13.74 -14.18
C LYS A 23 -21.59 13.11 -12.87
N ALA A 24 -20.38 13.44 -12.42
CA ALA A 24 -19.85 12.95 -11.17
C ALA A 24 -20.79 13.36 -10.02
N ASP A 25 -20.98 12.46 -9.06
CA ASP A 25 -21.82 12.71 -7.88
C ASP A 25 -21.17 13.70 -6.92
N ALA A 26 -19.84 13.86 -6.98
CA ALA A 26 -19.08 14.83 -6.23
C ALA A 26 -17.86 15.30 -7.04
N GLU A 27 -17.19 16.33 -6.53
CA GLU A 27 -15.97 16.88 -7.12
C GLU A 27 -15.08 17.40 -6.00
N TYR A 28 -13.83 16.93 -5.96
CA TYR A 28 -12.83 17.51 -5.09
C TYR A 28 -12.38 18.84 -5.70
N GLN A 29 -12.69 19.95 -5.04
CA GLN A 29 -12.25 21.27 -5.46
C GLN A 29 -10.76 21.47 -5.17
N SER A 30 -10.31 20.94 -4.03
CA SER A 30 -8.88 20.90 -3.70
C SER A 30 -8.57 19.73 -2.77
N ILE A 31 -7.37 19.17 -2.94
CA ILE A 31 -6.73 18.25 -2.01
C ILE A 31 -5.30 18.73 -1.79
N LEU A 32 -4.87 18.77 -0.54
CA LEU A 32 -3.48 18.94 -0.14
C LEU A 32 -3.01 17.66 0.57
N LYS A 33 -1.87 17.13 0.14
CA LYS A 33 -1.12 16.08 0.81
C LYS A 33 0.29 16.61 1.09
N GLU A 34 0.63 16.82 2.35
CA GLU A 34 1.90 17.40 2.77
C GLU A 34 2.63 16.45 3.72
N TYR A 35 3.86 16.10 3.36
CA TYR A 35 4.71 15.16 4.10
C TYR A 35 5.93 15.92 4.61
N THR A 36 6.16 15.92 5.92
CA THR A 36 7.29 16.62 6.52
C THR A 36 8.18 15.64 7.26
N LEU A 37 9.45 15.54 6.84
CA LEU A 37 10.47 14.83 7.60
C LEU A 37 11.15 15.81 8.56
N HIS A 38 11.09 15.51 9.85
CA HIS A 38 11.75 16.30 10.89
C HIS A 38 13.22 15.91 11.06
N GLN A 39 14.00 16.77 11.71
CA GLN A 39 15.43 16.51 11.93
C GLN A 39 15.69 15.29 12.83
N ASP A 40 14.76 14.96 13.73
CA ASP A 40 14.85 13.80 14.61
C ASP A 40 14.48 12.48 13.91
N GLY A 41 13.88 12.55 12.72
CA GLY A 41 13.41 11.41 11.94
C GLY A 41 11.93 11.07 12.12
N SER A 42 11.17 11.84 12.92
CA SER A 42 9.70 11.77 12.92
C SER A 42 9.12 12.36 11.63
N ILE A 43 7.89 11.96 11.31
CA ILE A 43 7.21 12.36 10.06
C ILE A 43 5.81 12.87 10.37
N ASP A 44 5.46 14.04 9.85
CA ASP A 44 4.09 14.51 9.80
C ASP A 44 3.49 14.29 8.41
N PHE A 45 2.28 13.73 8.36
CA PHE A 45 1.41 13.74 7.19
C PHE A 45 0.22 14.67 7.45
N HIS A 46 0.16 15.78 6.72
CA HIS A 46 -0.93 16.75 6.75
C HIS A 46 -1.80 16.56 5.49
N TYR A 47 -3.10 16.36 5.71
CA TYR A 47 -4.09 16.20 4.66
C TYR A 47 -5.19 17.24 4.82
N SER A 48 -5.54 17.90 3.73
CA SER A 48 -6.68 18.82 3.67
C SER A 48 -7.50 18.59 2.40
N LYS A 49 -8.83 18.66 2.47
CA LYS A 49 -9.71 18.54 1.31
C LYS A 49 -10.87 19.52 1.33
N GLN A 50 -11.34 19.85 0.12
CA GLN A 50 -12.62 20.49 -0.15
C GLN A 50 -13.39 19.63 -1.15
N LEU A 51 -14.50 19.02 -0.72
CA LEU A 51 -15.28 18.09 -1.53
C LEU A 51 -16.71 18.59 -1.71
N LYS A 52 -17.05 18.98 -2.93
CA LYS A 52 -18.39 19.45 -3.29
C LYS A 52 -19.29 18.28 -3.63
N LEU A 53 -20.47 18.25 -3.02
CA LEU A 53 -21.49 17.22 -3.22
C LEU A 53 -22.48 17.68 -4.29
N LEU A 54 -22.66 16.90 -5.34
CA LEU A 54 -23.48 17.26 -6.51
C LEU A 54 -24.78 16.47 -6.62
N SER A 55 -24.93 15.40 -5.83
CA SER A 55 -26.14 14.56 -5.82
C SER A 55 -26.46 14.03 -4.42
N HIS A 56 -27.69 13.52 -4.25
CA HIS A 56 -28.07 12.77 -3.04
C HIS A 56 -27.27 11.48 -2.84
N TYR A 57 -26.82 10.85 -3.93
CA TYR A 57 -26.02 9.62 -3.86
C TYR A 57 -24.67 9.89 -3.19
N ALA A 58 -24.07 11.04 -3.49
CA ALA A 58 -22.78 11.48 -2.93
C ALA A 58 -22.75 11.37 -1.40
N PHE A 59 -23.72 11.97 -0.70
CA PHE A 59 -23.69 12.00 0.76
C PHE A 59 -24.47 10.87 1.44
N HIS A 60 -25.37 10.17 0.74
CA HIS A 60 -26.02 8.99 1.33
C HIS A 60 -25.19 7.71 1.24
N ARG A 61 -24.23 7.63 0.30
CA ARG A 61 -23.54 6.37 -0.03
C ARG A 61 -22.03 6.46 -0.16
N LEU A 62 -21.46 7.60 -0.56
CA LEU A 62 -20.03 7.68 -0.93
C LEU A 62 -19.19 8.49 0.06
N TYR A 63 -19.66 9.68 0.45
CA TYR A 63 -18.84 10.72 1.08
C TYR A 63 -19.46 11.28 2.37
N GLY A 64 -20.41 10.56 2.96
CA GLY A 64 -20.97 10.92 4.27
C GLY A 64 -19.95 10.82 5.40
N GLU A 65 -18.90 10.03 5.20
CA GLU A 65 -17.87 9.71 6.19
C GLU A 65 -16.47 9.82 5.56
N THR A 66 -15.47 10.18 6.36
CA THR A 66 -14.05 9.94 6.05
C THR A 66 -13.49 8.96 7.08
N PHE A 67 -12.65 8.04 6.63
CA PHE A 67 -11.95 7.07 7.48
C PHE A 67 -10.46 7.41 7.52
N ILE A 68 -9.89 7.52 8.72
CA ILE A 68 -8.48 7.85 8.92
C ILE A 68 -7.87 6.77 9.81
N ILE A 69 -6.89 6.04 9.29
CA ILE A 69 -6.28 4.91 9.99
C ILE A 69 -4.93 5.31 10.58
N THR A 70 -4.69 4.94 11.83
CA THR A 70 -3.41 5.14 12.52
C THR A 70 -3.00 3.90 13.31
N ASN A 71 -1.70 3.71 13.45
CA ASN A 71 -1.13 2.81 14.45
C ASN A 71 -0.89 3.60 15.75
N THR A 72 -1.70 3.41 16.81
CA THR A 72 -1.63 4.27 18.00
C THR A 72 -0.41 4.04 18.88
N ASP A 73 0.39 3.00 18.63
CA ASP A 73 1.64 2.79 19.37
C ASP A 73 2.73 3.76 18.91
N PHE A 74 2.62 4.29 17.68
CA PHE A 74 3.63 5.14 17.04
C PHE A 74 3.08 6.41 16.40
N GLN A 75 1.76 6.51 16.24
CA GLN A 75 1.15 7.61 15.52
C GLN A 75 0.06 8.29 16.34
N THR A 76 0.03 9.62 16.25
CA THR A 76 -1.01 10.46 16.85
C THR A 76 -1.76 11.20 15.75
N LEU A 77 -3.09 11.07 15.74
CA LEU A 77 -3.98 11.80 14.85
C LEU A 77 -4.50 13.07 15.53
N LYS A 78 -4.44 14.19 14.81
CA LYS A 78 -5.06 15.46 15.20
C LYS A 78 -5.97 15.94 14.07
N ILE A 79 -7.26 16.11 14.37
CA ILE A 79 -8.18 16.86 13.50
C ILE A 79 -7.91 18.35 13.70
N ASN A 80 -7.50 19.06 12.66
CA ASN A 80 -7.26 20.50 12.71
C ASN A 80 -8.56 21.27 12.46
N GLU A 81 -9.29 20.90 11.41
CA GLU A 81 -10.61 21.44 11.08
C GLU A 81 -11.52 20.37 10.49
N ALA A 82 -12.80 20.37 10.85
CA ALA A 82 -13.83 19.58 10.17
C ALA A 82 -15.15 20.33 10.19
N TYR A 83 -15.68 20.65 9.01
CA TYR A 83 -16.96 21.35 8.86
C TYR A 83 -17.50 21.20 7.44
N THR A 84 -18.77 21.57 7.27
CA THR A 84 -19.42 21.66 5.96
C THR A 84 -19.90 23.08 5.73
N ILE A 85 -19.70 23.59 4.50
CA ILE A 85 -20.38 24.80 4.01
C ILE A 85 -21.61 24.34 3.24
N MET A 86 -22.79 24.66 3.73
CA MET A 86 -24.08 24.36 3.09
C MET A 86 -24.28 25.16 1.81
N ALA A 87 -25.27 24.79 0.98
CA ALA A 87 -25.52 25.44 -0.30
C ALA A 87 -25.95 26.92 -0.15
N ASP A 88 -26.54 27.28 0.99
CA ASP A 88 -26.88 28.66 1.36
C ASP A 88 -25.69 29.46 1.94
N GLY A 89 -24.52 28.84 2.08
CA GLY A 89 -23.30 29.43 2.64
C GLY A 89 -23.15 29.27 4.15
N LYS A 90 -24.11 28.64 4.85
CA LYS A 90 -24.01 28.40 6.29
C LYS A 90 -22.90 27.40 6.61
N LYS A 91 -22.00 27.76 7.52
CA LYS A 91 -20.99 26.86 8.08
C LYS A 91 -21.59 26.00 9.19
N VAL A 92 -21.45 24.68 9.08
CA VAL A 92 -21.81 23.69 10.09
C VAL A 92 -20.55 22.96 10.53
N VAL A 93 -20.08 23.23 11.75
CA VAL A 93 -18.91 22.55 12.33
C VAL A 93 -19.29 21.12 12.69
N THR A 94 -18.42 20.16 12.37
CA THR A 94 -18.62 18.75 12.74
C THR A 94 -18.63 18.64 14.27
N PRO A 95 -19.70 18.12 14.89
CA PRO A 95 -19.81 18.04 16.34
C PRO A 95 -18.91 16.94 16.92
N ASP A 96 -18.54 17.06 18.19
CA ASP A 96 -17.60 16.14 18.85
C ASP A 96 -18.06 14.67 18.80
N ASN A 97 -19.37 14.40 18.84
CA ASN A 97 -19.92 13.05 18.78
C ASN A 97 -19.96 12.44 17.36
N ALA A 98 -19.53 13.18 16.34
CA ALA A 98 -19.38 12.69 14.97
C ALA A 98 -17.96 12.15 14.68
N PHE A 99 -17.08 12.15 15.68
CA PHE A 99 -15.78 11.50 15.63
C PHE A 99 -15.86 10.19 16.41
N ASN A 100 -15.79 9.07 15.71
CA ASN A 100 -15.91 7.75 16.32
C ASN A 100 -14.68 6.92 16.01
N GLU A 101 -13.95 6.51 17.06
CA GLU A 101 -12.79 5.64 16.90
C GLU A 101 -13.24 4.17 16.96
N VAL A 102 -12.85 3.40 15.95
CA VAL A 102 -13.17 1.97 15.81
C VAL A 102 -11.94 1.15 15.45
N LEU A 103 -12.07 -0.17 15.50
CA LEU A 103 -11.07 -1.08 14.95
C LEU A 103 -11.28 -1.20 13.43
N PRO A 104 -10.25 -0.97 12.59
CA PRO A 104 -10.39 -1.14 11.15
C PRO A 104 -10.80 -2.58 10.81
N ARG A 105 -11.62 -2.74 9.77
CA ARG A 105 -12.18 -4.05 9.40
C ARG A 105 -11.11 -5.11 9.15
N PHE A 106 -9.97 -4.75 8.56
CA PHE A 106 -8.88 -5.68 8.27
C PHE A 106 -8.14 -6.19 9.53
N ALA A 107 -8.25 -5.46 10.65
CA ALA A 107 -7.66 -5.83 11.93
C ALA A 107 -8.60 -6.67 12.82
N ASN A 108 -9.77 -7.04 12.29
CA ASN A 108 -10.69 -7.93 12.98
C ASN A 108 -10.03 -9.28 13.31
N ASN A 109 -10.29 -9.81 14.50
CA ASN A 109 -9.70 -11.05 15.01
C ASN A 109 -8.17 -11.09 14.96
N ALA A 110 -7.50 -9.94 14.98
CA ALA A 110 -6.04 -9.83 14.94
C ALA A 110 -5.49 -9.22 16.26
N PRO A 111 -5.49 -9.96 17.39
CA PRO A 111 -5.07 -9.46 18.70
C PRO A 111 -3.73 -8.70 18.73
N ALA A 112 -2.74 -9.14 17.95
CA ALA A 112 -1.43 -8.49 17.87
C ALA A 112 -1.47 -7.08 17.24
N TYR A 113 -2.56 -6.74 16.54
CA TYR A 113 -2.76 -5.48 15.82
C TYR A 113 -3.98 -4.71 16.33
N ASN A 114 -4.42 -5.01 17.56
CA ASN A 114 -5.56 -4.34 18.19
C ASN A 114 -5.24 -2.89 18.63
N HIS A 115 -4.04 -2.39 18.39
CA HIS A 115 -3.63 -1.00 18.56
C HIS A 115 -3.85 -0.16 17.29
N ILE A 116 -4.16 -0.77 16.15
CA ILE A 116 -4.56 -0.02 14.96
C ILE A 116 -5.96 0.55 15.19
N ARG A 117 -6.16 1.83 14.86
CA ARG A 117 -7.43 2.53 14.99
C ARG A 117 -7.83 3.19 13.70
N GLU A 118 -9.13 3.22 13.45
CA GLU A 118 -9.77 3.93 12.36
C GLU A 118 -10.69 4.99 12.98
N LEU A 119 -10.38 6.27 12.76
CA LEU A 119 -11.28 7.36 13.10
C LEU A 119 -12.29 7.55 11.96
N VAL A 120 -13.57 7.34 12.28
CA VAL A 120 -14.69 7.67 11.41
C VAL A 120 -15.11 9.10 11.69
N VAL A 121 -14.94 9.97 10.69
CA VAL A 121 -15.41 11.36 10.71
C VAL A 121 -16.73 11.43 9.95
N THR A 122 -17.86 11.51 10.67
CA THR A 122 -19.18 11.66 10.05
C THR A 122 -19.43 13.13 9.73
N HIS A 123 -19.53 13.48 8.44
CA HIS A 123 -19.78 14.86 8.02
C HIS A 123 -21.25 15.24 8.24
N THR A 124 -21.49 16.44 8.78
CA THR A 124 -22.84 16.91 9.11
C THR A 124 -23.23 18.14 8.29
N GLY A 125 -24.53 18.41 8.14
CA GLY A 125 -25.02 19.50 7.29
C GLY A 125 -24.89 19.21 5.79
N LEU A 126 -24.94 17.93 5.40
CA LEU A 126 -24.82 17.50 4.01
C LEU A 126 -26.11 17.72 3.23
N GLU A 127 -25.99 18.38 2.08
CA GLU A 127 -27.05 18.59 1.10
C GLU A 127 -26.43 18.74 -0.30
N VAL A 128 -27.26 18.70 -1.34
CA VAL A 128 -26.78 18.94 -2.70
C VAL A 128 -26.27 20.38 -2.79
N GLY A 129 -25.03 20.54 -3.24
CA GLY A 129 -24.34 21.82 -3.34
C GLY A 129 -23.44 22.15 -2.15
N ALA A 130 -23.52 21.38 -1.05
CA ALA A 130 -22.65 21.56 0.10
C ALA A 130 -21.19 21.16 -0.22
N VAL A 131 -20.24 21.75 0.53
CA VAL A 131 -18.81 21.49 0.44
C VAL A 131 -18.30 21.00 1.79
N ILE A 132 -17.78 19.77 1.83
CA ILE A 132 -17.11 19.19 2.99
C ILE A 132 -15.69 19.74 3.06
N HIS A 133 -15.30 20.24 4.22
CA HIS A 133 -13.94 20.62 4.56
C HIS A 133 -13.42 19.70 5.68
N LEU A 134 -12.27 19.07 5.44
CA LEU A 134 -11.59 18.26 6.43
C LEU A 134 -10.10 18.52 6.33
N ASP A 135 -9.47 18.77 7.48
CA ASP A 135 -8.06 19.03 7.66
C ASP A 135 -7.56 18.26 8.89
N TYR A 136 -6.52 17.44 8.72
CA TYR A 136 -5.93 16.67 9.80
C TYR A 136 -4.43 16.45 9.60
N THR A 137 -3.76 16.14 10.71
CA THR A 137 -2.35 15.76 10.74
C THR A 137 -2.17 14.44 11.46
N ILE A 138 -1.40 13.53 10.87
CA ILE A 138 -0.88 12.32 11.52
C ILE A 138 0.59 12.57 11.82
N HIS A 139 0.95 12.61 13.11
CA HIS A 139 2.33 12.57 13.55
C HIS A 139 2.77 11.12 13.69
N SER A 140 3.91 10.77 13.11
CA SER A 140 4.54 9.45 13.23
C SER A 140 5.88 9.59 13.94
N GLU A 141 6.04 8.87 15.05
CA GLU A 141 7.27 8.86 15.85
C GLU A 141 8.46 8.35 15.04
N LYS A 142 9.66 8.78 15.41
CA LYS A 142 10.91 8.30 14.82
C LYS A 142 10.97 6.77 14.90
N GLY A 143 11.26 6.13 13.75
CA GLY A 143 11.44 4.68 13.66
C GLY A 143 10.18 3.94 13.23
N TYR A 144 9.03 4.62 13.12
CA TYR A 144 7.82 4.02 12.52
C TYR A 144 8.01 3.74 11.02
N PHE A 145 8.55 4.73 10.30
CA PHE A 145 9.00 4.54 8.93
C PHE A 145 10.53 4.48 8.88
N PRO A 146 11.14 3.60 8.04
CA PRO A 146 12.59 3.56 7.85
C PRO A 146 13.14 4.81 7.14
N ALA A 147 12.31 5.48 6.36
CA ALA A 147 12.56 6.77 5.73
C ALA A 147 11.20 7.45 5.44
N LEU A 148 11.17 8.75 5.15
CA LEU A 148 9.98 9.34 4.51
C LEU A 148 9.90 8.73 3.11
N MET A 149 8.93 7.83 2.91
CA MET A 149 8.69 7.11 1.66
C MET A 149 7.19 6.90 1.50
N PHE A 150 6.64 7.25 0.35
CA PHE A 150 5.21 7.18 0.07
C PHE A 150 4.96 6.84 -1.41
N ASP A 151 3.84 6.16 -1.64
CA ASP A 151 3.37 5.73 -2.95
C ASP A 151 1.94 6.26 -3.15
N GLU A 152 1.82 7.40 -3.83
CA GLU A 152 0.56 8.14 -3.96
C GLU A 152 -0.11 7.89 -5.31
N VAL A 153 -1.26 7.22 -5.29
CA VAL A 153 -2.22 7.27 -6.41
C VAL A 153 -2.87 8.65 -6.41
N LEU A 154 -2.77 9.36 -7.53
CA LEU A 154 -3.15 10.77 -7.61
C LEU A 154 -4.64 10.98 -7.89
N ILE A 155 -5.31 9.99 -8.48
CA ILE A 155 -6.74 10.05 -8.81
C ILE A 155 -7.61 9.53 -7.67
N GLU A 156 -8.82 10.08 -7.57
CA GLU A 156 -9.82 9.73 -6.57
C GLU A 156 -11.08 9.15 -7.24
N SER A 157 -12.01 8.62 -6.45
CA SER A 157 -13.29 8.08 -6.99
C SER A 157 -14.19 9.13 -7.66
N SER A 158 -13.93 10.41 -7.44
CA SER A 158 -14.54 11.56 -8.11
C SER A 158 -13.45 12.48 -8.68
N PRO A 159 -13.74 13.31 -9.68
CA PRO A 159 -12.76 14.22 -10.28
C PRO A 159 -12.15 15.17 -9.24
N VAL A 160 -10.88 15.55 -9.46
CA VAL A 160 -10.14 16.48 -8.61
C VAL A 160 -9.71 17.69 -9.44
N GLN A 161 -10.21 18.87 -9.08
CA GLN A 161 -9.85 20.12 -9.75
C GLN A 161 -8.37 20.47 -9.50
N GLU A 162 -7.92 20.39 -8.24
CA GLU A 162 -6.54 20.63 -7.86
C GLU A 162 -6.09 19.64 -6.78
N LEU A 163 -5.01 18.91 -7.05
CA LEU A 163 -4.27 18.14 -6.06
C LEU A 163 -2.88 18.73 -5.92
N VAL A 164 -2.52 19.12 -4.70
CA VAL A 164 -1.17 19.55 -4.34
C VAL A 164 -0.51 18.50 -3.48
N VAL A 165 0.66 18.02 -3.91
CA VAL A 165 1.53 17.16 -3.11
C VAL A 165 2.77 17.95 -2.72
N LYS A 166 3.03 18.08 -1.41
CA LYS A 166 4.20 18.76 -0.85
C LYS A 166 5.05 17.80 -0.06
N VAL A 167 6.37 17.86 -0.25
CA VAL A 167 7.33 17.10 0.54
C VAL A 167 8.38 18.04 1.10
N ASN A 168 8.40 18.17 2.42
CA ASN A 168 9.29 19.04 3.18
C ASN A 168 10.40 18.19 3.80
N LEU A 169 11.65 18.47 3.43
CA LEU A 169 12.82 17.75 3.91
C LEU A 169 13.79 18.69 4.63
N PRO A 170 14.56 18.20 5.64
CA PRO A 170 15.70 18.93 6.15
C PRO A 170 16.70 19.20 5.01
N ALA A 171 17.35 20.37 4.99
CA ALA A 171 18.26 20.77 3.90
C ALA A 171 19.44 19.79 3.62
N SER A 172 19.74 18.89 4.55
CA SER A 172 20.77 17.84 4.39
C SER A 172 20.28 16.61 3.61
N LYS A 173 18.98 16.49 3.37
CA LYS A 173 18.35 15.34 2.69
C LYS A 173 17.97 15.72 1.26
N LYS A 174 17.84 14.70 0.42
CA LYS A 174 17.36 14.81 -0.96
C LYS A 174 16.16 13.90 -1.14
N LEU A 175 15.29 14.27 -2.07
CA LEU A 175 14.16 13.45 -2.46
C LEU A 175 14.46 12.70 -3.77
N ASN A 176 14.35 11.38 -3.72
CA ASN A 176 14.24 10.53 -4.91
C ASN A 176 12.75 10.37 -5.24
N TYR A 177 12.36 10.52 -6.50
CA TYR A 177 10.96 10.37 -6.90
C TYR A 177 10.83 9.85 -8.33
N LYS A 178 9.64 9.32 -8.63
CA LYS A 178 9.22 8.87 -9.96
C LYS A 178 7.73 9.07 -10.11
N LEU A 179 7.34 9.52 -11.30
CA LEU A 179 5.95 9.55 -11.73
C LEU A 179 5.67 8.36 -12.65
N LEU A 180 4.47 7.79 -12.51
CA LEU A 180 3.95 6.74 -13.37
C LEU A 180 2.63 7.21 -13.98
N ASN A 181 2.45 6.94 -15.28
CA ASN A 181 1.25 7.31 -16.06
C ASN A 181 0.89 8.80 -16.00
N THR A 182 1.86 9.64 -15.67
CA THR A 182 1.79 11.09 -15.69
C THR A 182 3.20 11.66 -15.81
N SER A 183 3.30 12.97 -16.00
CA SER A 183 4.57 13.67 -16.15
C SER A 183 4.51 15.03 -15.48
N GLY A 184 5.62 15.47 -14.91
CA GLY A 184 5.74 16.76 -14.26
C GLY A 184 6.96 16.79 -13.36
N GLU A 185 7.58 17.97 -13.24
CA GLU A 185 8.66 18.19 -12.28
C GLU A 185 8.12 19.00 -11.10
N PRO A 186 8.60 18.75 -9.87
CA PRO A 186 8.23 19.58 -8.74
C PRO A 186 8.83 20.98 -8.90
N SER A 187 8.11 21.99 -8.41
CA SER A 187 8.78 23.24 -8.03
C SER A 187 9.54 23.01 -6.73
N ILE A 188 10.83 23.34 -6.72
CA ILE A 188 11.70 23.17 -5.55
C ILE A 188 11.97 24.55 -4.93
N SER A 189 11.61 24.73 -3.67
CA SER A 189 11.87 25.95 -2.89
C SER A 189 12.61 25.64 -1.58
N THR A 190 13.01 26.69 -0.87
CA THR A 190 13.55 26.59 0.48
C THR A 190 12.71 27.44 1.40
N GLU A 191 12.08 26.82 2.39
CA GLU A 191 11.16 27.47 3.32
C GLU A 191 11.58 27.10 4.74
N ASN A 192 11.81 28.09 5.60
CA ASN A 192 12.22 27.88 7.00
C ASN A 192 13.45 26.94 7.18
N GLY A 193 14.37 26.93 6.20
CA GLY A 193 15.55 26.05 6.24
C GLY A 193 15.29 24.59 5.83
N GLN A 194 14.09 24.28 5.36
CA GLN A 194 13.73 23.01 4.73
C GLN A 194 13.69 23.14 3.21
N GLN A 195 14.04 22.07 2.51
CA GLN A 195 13.82 21.96 1.07
C GLN A 195 12.41 21.44 0.83
N VAL A 196 11.64 22.16 0.01
CA VAL A 196 10.23 21.86 -0.26
C VAL A 196 10.08 21.48 -1.72
N TYR A 197 9.51 20.30 -1.98
CA TYR A 197 9.16 19.82 -3.31
C TYR A 197 7.65 19.90 -3.46
N THR A 198 7.14 20.63 -4.44
CA THR A 198 5.69 20.77 -4.66
C THR A 198 5.30 20.34 -6.07
N TRP A 199 4.35 19.41 -6.16
CA TRP A 199 3.64 19.08 -7.39
C TRP A 199 2.21 19.61 -7.31
N THR A 200 1.74 20.19 -8.41
CA THR A 200 0.33 20.59 -8.58
C THR A 200 -0.23 19.87 -9.79
N PHE A 201 -1.23 19.03 -9.56
CA PHE A 201 -1.97 18.32 -10.59
C PHE A 201 -3.36 18.94 -10.73
N ASN A 202 -3.74 19.30 -11.95
CA ASN A 202 -4.99 19.99 -12.22
C ASN A 202 -5.92 19.12 -13.07
N ASN A 203 -7.22 19.19 -12.78
CA ASN A 203 -8.29 18.51 -13.53
C ASN A 203 -8.05 17.01 -13.69
N LEU A 204 -7.69 16.34 -12.59
CA LEU A 204 -7.54 14.89 -12.57
C LEU A 204 -8.92 14.22 -12.75
N PRO A 205 -9.04 13.22 -13.64
CA PRO A 205 -10.28 12.50 -13.84
C PRO A 205 -10.62 11.65 -12.62
N ALA A 206 -11.90 11.26 -12.50
CA ALA A 206 -12.29 10.21 -11.58
C ALA A 206 -11.64 8.88 -11.96
N SER A 207 -11.36 8.04 -10.97
CA SER A 207 -10.96 6.66 -11.20
C SER A 207 -12.04 5.90 -11.96
N SER A 208 -11.62 5.02 -12.87
CA SER A 208 -12.55 4.14 -13.56
C SER A 208 -13.34 3.28 -12.55
N LYS A 209 -14.61 3.02 -12.86
CA LYS A 209 -15.47 2.09 -12.11
C LYS A 209 -15.67 0.77 -12.86
N GLU A 210 -14.90 0.54 -13.92
CA GLU A 210 -14.96 -0.70 -14.69
C GLU A 210 -14.52 -1.89 -13.85
N ASP A 211 -15.23 -3.00 -13.98
CA ASP A 211 -14.83 -4.27 -13.38
C ASP A 211 -13.53 -4.78 -14.02
N HIS A 212 -12.76 -5.56 -13.26
CA HIS A 212 -11.52 -6.20 -13.73
C HIS A 212 -10.39 -5.24 -14.14
N GLN A 213 -10.34 -4.05 -13.55
CA GLN A 213 -9.18 -3.16 -13.66
C GLN A 213 -7.89 -3.82 -13.17
N VAL A 214 -6.76 -3.26 -13.62
CA VAL A 214 -5.43 -3.73 -13.21
C VAL A 214 -5.28 -3.59 -11.70
N SER A 215 -4.95 -4.70 -11.03
CA SER A 215 -4.75 -4.75 -9.59
C SER A 215 -3.74 -3.69 -9.13
N GLY A 216 -4.03 -3.06 -7.99
CA GLY A 216 -3.15 -2.05 -7.40
C GLY A 216 -3.07 -0.74 -8.17
N HIS A 217 -3.98 -0.47 -9.13
CA HIS A 217 -4.03 0.78 -9.89
C HIS A 217 -2.69 1.14 -10.55
N LEU A 218 -2.07 0.17 -11.23
CA LEU A 218 -0.77 0.36 -11.90
C LEU A 218 -0.85 1.20 -13.17
N ASP A 219 -2.05 1.40 -13.69
CA ASP A 219 -2.41 2.24 -14.83
C ASP A 219 -2.81 3.67 -14.44
N ALA A 220 -3.04 3.92 -13.15
CA ALA A 220 -3.38 5.23 -12.62
C ALA A 220 -2.17 6.18 -12.56
N PRO A 221 -2.37 7.50 -12.71
CA PRO A 221 -1.37 8.51 -12.38
C PRO A 221 -0.88 8.34 -10.93
N ARG A 222 0.43 8.23 -10.75
CA ARG A 222 1.02 7.90 -9.44
C ARG A 222 2.35 8.64 -9.24
N LEU A 223 2.60 9.04 -7.99
CA LEU A 223 3.84 9.65 -7.54
C LEU A 223 4.45 8.78 -6.43
N VAL A 224 5.60 8.18 -6.71
CA VAL A 224 6.40 7.44 -5.72
C VAL A 224 7.58 8.31 -5.33
N PHE A 225 7.82 8.47 -4.03
CA PHE A 225 8.93 9.28 -3.54
C PHE A 225 9.51 8.75 -2.25
N SER A 226 10.81 9.02 -2.04
CA SER A 226 11.54 8.61 -0.85
C SER A 226 12.72 9.54 -0.54
N SER A 227 12.94 9.77 0.74
CA SER A 227 14.11 10.45 1.30
C SER A 227 15.31 9.52 1.56
N ALA A 228 15.11 8.22 1.37
CA ALA A 228 16.17 7.22 1.42
C ALA A 228 17.14 7.40 0.24
N GLU A 229 18.40 7.01 0.42
CA GLU A 229 19.42 7.14 -0.63
C GLU A 229 19.08 6.29 -1.86
N ASP A 230 18.62 5.07 -1.62
CA ASP A 230 18.24 4.08 -2.61
C ASP A 230 17.41 2.94 -1.96
N LEU A 231 17.00 1.95 -2.77
CA LEU A 231 16.29 0.77 -2.26
C LEU A 231 17.12 -0.05 -1.28
N ASN A 232 18.44 -0.09 -1.46
CA ASN A 232 19.33 -0.87 -0.60
C ASN A 232 19.28 -0.39 0.85
N SER A 233 19.22 0.93 1.08
CA SER A 233 19.17 1.51 2.43
C SER A 233 17.93 1.10 3.26
N VAL A 234 16.74 1.11 2.66
CA VAL A 234 15.50 0.69 3.35
C VAL A 234 15.33 -0.83 3.37
N TYR A 235 15.79 -1.52 2.31
CA TYR A 235 15.76 -2.98 2.23
C TYR A 235 16.48 -3.62 3.41
N HIS A 236 17.69 -3.14 3.74
CA HIS A 236 18.47 -3.66 4.86
C HIS A 236 17.80 -3.44 6.20
N THR A 237 17.09 -2.33 6.37
CA THR A 237 16.28 -2.09 7.57
C THR A 237 15.18 -3.14 7.70
N PHE A 238 14.56 -3.55 6.59
CA PHE A 238 13.52 -4.57 6.58
C PHE A 238 14.07 -5.98 6.87
N VAL A 239 15.09 -6.43 6.14
CA VAL A 239 15.57 -7.82 6.24
C VAL A 239 16.47 -8.08 7.46
N SER A 240 16.95 -7.04 8.15
CA SER A 240 17.80 -7.20 9.35
C SER A 240 17.02 -7.36 10.65
N GLN A 241 15.69 -7.47 10.59
CA GLN A 241 14.86 -7.70 11.78
C GLN A 241 15.10 -9.11 12.35
N ASP A 242 14.90 -9.28 13.66
CA ASP A 242 15.07 -10.57 14.33
C ASP A 242 14.22 -11.70 13.73
N ALA A 243 13.06 -11.37 13.15
CA ALA A 243 12.21 -12.34 12.47
C ALA A 243 12.91 -13.06 11.29
N PHE A 244 13.92 -12.44 10.67
CA PHE A 244 14.73 -13.04 9.60
C PHE A 244 15.83 -13.97 10.10
N GLN A 245 16.01 -14.13 11.41
CA GLN A 245 16.87 -15.19 11.97
C GLN A 245 16.25 -16.59 11.83
N LEU A 246 14.96 -16.66 11.45
CA LEU A 246 14.23 -17.89 11.14
C LEU A 246 14.27 -18.94 12.27
N GLU A 247 14.26 -18.48 13.53
CA GLU A 247 14.32 -19.35 14.69
C GLU A 247 13.09 -20.26 14.79
N THR A 248 13.29 -21.46 15.36
CA THR A 248 12.26 -22.49 15.51
C THR A 248 12.15 -22.97 16.95
N SER A 249 10.93 -23.28 17.40
CA SER A 249 10.67 -23.85 18.73
C SER A 249 10.82 -25.38 18.74
N THR A 250 10.85 -25.99 19.93
CA THR A 250 10.87 -27.46 20.08
C THR A 250 9.65 -28.13 19.43
N GLN A 251 8.46 -27.53 19.54
CA GLN A 251 7.24 -28.06 18.94
C GLN A 251 7.28 -28.00 17.40
N MET A 252 7.82 -26.91 16.84
CA MET A 252 8.02 -26.79 15.39
C MET A 252 9.02 -27.83 14.88
N ASN A 253 10.10 -28.06 15.62
CA ASN A 253 11.10 -29.07 15.27
C ASN A 253 10.52 -30.50 15.26
N ALA A 254 9.67 -30.83 16.24
CA ALA A 254 8.97 -32.11 16.27
C ALA A 254 8.02 -32.28 15.07
N LEU A 255 7.28 -31.22 14.70
CA LEU A 255 6.46 -31.24 13.49
C LEU A 255 7.31 -31.47 12.24
N VAL A 256 8.47 -30.81 12.13
CA VAL A 256 9.36 -30.99 10.99
C VAL A 256 9.81 -32.44 10.88
N GLU A 257 10.22 -33.08 11.98
CA GLU A 257 10.61 -34.49 12.02
C GLU A 257 9.48 -35.44 11.58
N GLU A 258 8.25 -35.17 12.01
CA GLU A 258 7.06 -35.91 11.59
C GLU A 258 6.82 -35.78 10.08
N VAL A 259 6.76 -34.54 9.58
CA VAL A 259 6.46 -34.25 8.17
C VAL A 259 7.49 -34.87 7.22
N ILE A 260 8.79 -34.75 7.52
CA ILE A 260 9.85 -35.33 6.67
C ILE A 260 9.83 -36.86 6.69
N SER A 261 9.35 -37.48 7.77
CA SER A 261 9.24 -38.95 7.86
C SER A 261 8.13 -39.51 6.97
N GLU A 262 7.04 -38.75 6.80
CA GLU A 262 5.91 -39.10 5.93
C GLU A 262 6.13 -38.69 4.47
N ASN A 263 7.01 -37.70 4.22
CA ASN A 263 7.26 -37.08 2.92
C ASN A 263 8.76 -37.09 2.60
N PRO A 264 9.32 -38.22 2.08
CA PRO A 264 10.76 -38.38 1.91
C PRO A 264 11.37 -37.54 0.78
N ASP A 265 10.54 -36.99 -0.12
CA ASP A 265 10.98 -36.11 -1.21
C ASP A 265 10.86 -34.62 -0.81
N GLN A 266 11.85 -33.79 -1.19
CA GLN A 266 11.92 -32.38 -0.79
C GLN A 266 10.67 -31.59 -1.21
N LEU A 267 10.17 -31.79 -2.43
CA LEU A 267 8.98 -31.09 -2.91
C LEU A 267 7.74 -31.56 -2.15
N SER A 268 7.59 -32.86 -1.92
CA SER A 268 6.48 -33.39 -1.14
C SER A 268 6.45 -32.84 0.30
N ALA A 269 7.60 -32.76 0.96
CA ALA A 269 7.73 -32.17 2.29
C ALA A 269 7.42 -30.66 2.27
N ALA A 270 7.93 -29.93 1.28
CA ALA A 270 7.67 -28.50 1.16
C ALA A 270 6.19 -28.17 0.95
N LEU A 271 5.49 -28.95 0.11
CA LEU A 271 4.05 -28.84 -0.09
C LEU A 271 3.25 -29.20 1.17
N ALA A 272 3.73 -30.18 1.96
CA ALA A 272 3.12 -30.50 3.25
C ALA A 272 3.26 -29.34 4.25
N PHE A 273 4.44 -28.72 4.36
CA PHE A 273 4.64 -27.51 5.18
C PHE A 273 3.79 -26.34 4.69
N GLN A 274 3.72 -26.11 3.37
CA GLN A 274 2.86 -25.09 2.79
C GLN A 274 1.41 -25.29 3.21
N LYS A 275 0.91 -26.53 3.11
CA LYS A 275 -0.46 -26.88 3.50
C LYS A 275 -0.72 -26.63 4.98
N ILE A 276 0.23 -26.98 5.85
CA ILE A 276 0.13 -26.71 7.29
C ILE A 276 0.05 -25.21 7.54
N VAL A 277 0.97 -24.43 6.99
CA VAL A 277 1.03 -22.97 7.20
C VAL A 277 -0.21 -22.28 6.61
N SER A 278 -0.59 -22.60 5.37
CA SER A 278 -1.71 -21.96 4.68
C SER A 278 -3.07 -22.33 5.28
N ASN A 279 -3.32 -23.60 5.60
CA ASN A 279 -4.65 -24.07 5.98
C ASN A 279 -4.91 -24.09 7.49
N ASN A 280 -3.87 -24.19 8.33
CA ASN A 280 -4.07 -24.30 9.79
C ASN A 280 -3.92 -22.95 10.51
N LEU A 281 -3.22 -21.97 9.91
CA LEU A 281 -3.04 -20.63 10.47
C LEU A 281 -3.90 -19.60 9.73
N SER A 282 -4.55 -18.72 10.50
CA SER A 282 -5.38 -17.65 9.93
C SER A 282 -4.54 -16.60 9.20
N ASN A 283 -5.02 -16.15 8.04
CA ASN A 283 -4.41 -15.06 7.28
C ASN A 283 -4.86 -13.71 7.85
N LEU A 284 -3.91 -12.87 8.24
CA LEU A 284 -4.16 -11.49 8.65
C LEU A 284 -3.83 -10.55 7.49
N ASN A 285 -4.84 -9.84 6.99
CA ASN A 285 -4.66 -8.89 5.87
C ASN A 285 -4.30 -7.49 6.40
N ILE A 286 -3.30 -7.40 7.27
CA ILE A 286 -2.80 -6.12 7.79
C ILE A 286 -1.79 -5.54 6.78
N PRO A 287 -2.04 -4.35 6.22
CA PRO A 287 -1.07 -3.68 5.35
C PRO A 287 0.23 -3.36 6.10
N LEU A 288 1.36 -3.48 5.40
CA LEU A 288 2.70 -3.40 5.99
C LEU A 288 3.00 -2.01 6.58
N GLU A 289 2.44 -0.97 5.97
CA GLU A 289 2.53 0.42 6.41
C GLU A 289 1.86 0.67 7.77
N TYR A 290 0.96 -0.21 8.21
CA TYR A 290 0.33 -0.15 9.53
C TYR A 290 1.01 -1.04 10.58
N THR A 291 2.02 -1.83 10.19
CA THR A 291 2.84 -2.63 11.11
C THR A 291 4.21 -2.00 11.39
N ALA A 292 4.41 -0.73 11.00
CA ALA A 292 5.72 -0.08 11.00
C ALA A 292 6.78 -0.82 10.17
N PHE A 293 6.35 -1.60 9.16
CA PHE A 293 7.22 -2.51 8.40
C PHE A 293 7.91 -3.58 9.26
N ILE A 294 7.39 -3.85 10.47
CA ILE A 294 7.92 -4.87 11.38
C ILE A 294 7.14 -6.18 11.22
N CYS A 295 7.87 -7.29 11.23
CA CYS A 295 7.31 -8.64 11.21
C CYS A 295 7.52 -9.31 12.58
N ARG A 296 6.49 -9.99 13.10
CA ARG A 296 6.66 -10.91 14.23
C ARG A 296 7.51 -12.11 13.83
N SER A 297 8.16 -12.73 14.80
CA SER A 297 9.01 -13.91 14.57
C SER A 297 8.20 -15.14 14.10
N PRO A 298 8.85 -16.13 13.46
CA PRO A 298 8.23 -17.43 13.18
C PRO A 298 7.60 -18.08 14.41
N ILE A 299 8.24 -17.98 15.58
CA ILE A 299 7.76 -18.58 16.83
C ILE A 299 6.48 -17.88 17.31
N GLU A 300 6.42 -16.54 17.26
CA GLU A 300 5.22 -15.78 17.61
C GLU A 300 4.06 -16.05 16.64
N THR A 301 4.36 -16.14 15.35
CA THR A 301 3.38 -16.46 14.29
C THR A 301 2.80 -17.85 14.50
N TRP A 302 3.67 -18.84 14.77
CA TRP A 302 3.28 -20.20 15.12
C TRP A 302 2.39 -20.24 16.37
N ASN A 303 2.84 -19.62 17.47
CA ASN A 303 2.13 -19.66 18.76
C ASN A 303 0.77 -18.94 18.72
N SER A 304 0.63 -17.91 17.89
CA SER A 304 -0.63 -17.16 17.75
C SER A 304 -1.61 -17.79 16.76
N ASN A 305 -1.19 -18.82 16.02
CA ASN A 305 -1.97 -19.50 14.96
C ASN A 305 -2.51 -18.55 13.87
N GLN A 306 -1.82 -17.43 13.65
CA GLN A 306 -2.20 -16.39 12.69
C GLN A 306 -1.01 -15.50 12.34
N GLY A 307 -0.97 -15.01 11.10
CA GLY A 307 0.12 -14.15 10.62
C GLY A 307 -0.30 -13.30 9.45
N THR A 308 0.38 -12.17 9.29
CA THR A 308 0.39 -11.45 8.01
C THR A 308 1.12 -12.27 6.94
N GLU A 309 0.95 -11.92 5.66
CA GLU A 309 1.63 -12.63 4.58
C GLU A 309 3.17 -12.71 4.76
N PRO A 310 3.90 -11.62 5.06
CA PRO A 310 5.34 -11.72 5.31
C PRO A 310 5.68 -12.58 6.53
N GLU A 311 4.91 -12.52 7.61
CA GLU A 311 5.13 -13.34 8.80
C GLU A 311 4.93 -14.84 8.53
N LYS A 312 3.88 -15.20 7.78
CA LYS A 312 3.65 -16.59 7.38
C LYS A 312 4.72 -17.08 6.40
N VAL A 313 5.24 -16.22 5.54
CA VAL A 313 6.39 -16.51 4.67
C VAL A 313 7.64 -16.81 5.50
N LEU A 314 7.95 -15.98 6.51
CA LEU A 314 9.07 -16.23 7.42
C LEU A 314 8.88 -17.54 8.22
N LEU A 315 7.67 -17.83 8.70
CA LEU A 315 7.36 -19.10 9.34
C LEU A 315 7.59 -20.29 8.41
N LEU A 316 7.06 -20.23 7.18
CA LEU A 316 7.24 -21.30 6.19
C LEU A 316 8.73 -21.51 5.88
N SER A 317 9.49 -20.43 5.67
CA SER A 317 10.94 -20.49 5.45
C SER A 317 11.69 -21.11 6.64
N ALA A 318 11.32 -20.80 7.88
CA ALA A 318 11.92 -21.39 9.07
C ALA A 318 11.71 -22.91 9.15
N LEU A 319 10.49 -23.38 8.84
CA LEU A 319 10.19 -24.82 8.80
C LEU A 319 10.97 -25.55 7.68
N LEU A 320 11.02 -24.95 6.49
CA LEU A 320 11.77 -25.50 5.35
C LEU A 320 13.26 -25.57 5.62
N GLN A 321 13.85 -24.49 6.14
CA GLN A 321 15.27 -24.46 6.50
C GLN A 321 15.59 -25.49 7.58
N LYS A 322 14.71 -25.67 8.57
CA LYS A 322 14.86 -26.71 9.59
C LYS A 322 14.83 -28.12 9.01
N ALA A 323 14.08 -28.34 7.94
CA ALA A 323 14.04 -29.59 7.18
C ALA A 323 15.25 -29.77 6.24
N ASN A 324 16.23 -28.85 6.25
CA ASN A 324 17.35 -28.79 5.31
C ASN A 324 16.92 -28.60 3.84
N ILE A 325 15.79 -27.92 3.61
CA ILE A 325 15.33 -27.51 2.28
C ILE A 325 15.72 -26.05 2.07
N THR A 326 16.47 -25.76 1.01
CA THR A 326 16.91 -24.40 0.68
C THR A 326 15.71 -23.55 0.29
N ALA A 327 15.40 -22.56 1.12
CA ALA A 327 14.24 -21.68 0.96
C ALA A 327 14.65 -20.22 1.17
N THR A 328 14.26 -19.35 0.24
CA THR A 328 14.51 -17.90 0.32
C THR A 328 13.18 -17.16 0.36
N PRO A 329 12.88 -16.40 1.42
CA PRO A 329 11.77 -15.46 1.40
C PRO A 329 11.92 -14.45 0.25
N VAL A 330 10.83 -14.14 -0.43
CA VAL A 330 10.80 -13.14 -1.51
C VAL A 330 9.64 -12.18 -1.35
N THR A 331 9.86 -10.94 -1.79
CA THR A 331 8.77 -10.00 -2.07
C THR A 331 8.55 -9.91 -3.58
N ILE A 332 7.30 -9.80 -3.98
CA ILE A 332 6.83 -9.70 -5.35
C ILE A 332 6.39 -8.26 -5.56
N ILE A 333 7.09 -7.58 -6.48
CA ILE A 333 6.92 -6.16 -6.75
C ILE A 333 6.48 -6.01 -8.21
N PRO A 334 5.39 -5.29 -8.53
CA PRO A 334 5.06 -4.98 -9.92
C PRO A 334 6.23 -4.26 -10.61
N LYS A 335 6.62 -4.71 -11.81
CA LYS A 335 7.75 -4.13 -12.55
C LYS A 335 7.70 -2.59 -12.66
N PRO A 336 6.54 -1.94 -12.89
CA PRO A 336 6.48 -0.48 -12.92
C PRO A 336 6.89 0.22 -11.61
N LEU A 337 6.67 -0.44 -10.46
CA LEU A 337 7.00 0.07 -9.12
C LEU A 337 8.43 -0.27 -8.68
N PHE A 338 9.06 -1.27 -9.30
CA PHE A 338 10.44 -1.62 -8.98
C PHE A 338 11.43 -0.59 -9.53
N ASP A 339 12.07 0.17 -8.63
CA ASP A 339 13.19 1.05 -8.96
C ASP A 339 14.26 1.01 -7.86
N LYS A 340 15.46 0.53 -8.19
CA LYS A 340 16.57 0.45 -7.23
C LYS A 340 17.00 1.81 -6.69
N LYS A 341 16.69 2.91 -7.39
CA LYS A 341 17.06 4.28 -6.98
C LYS A 341 16.09 4.90 -5.99
N ILE A 342 14.92 4.27 -5.77
CA ILE A 342 13.91 4.79 -4.85
C ILE A 342 13.77 3.80 -3.69
N GLY A 343 14.07 4.27 -2.48
CA GLY A 343 13.89 3.47 -1.28
C GLY A 343 12.44 3.45 -0.83
N ASP A 344 11.65 2.56 -1.42
CA ASP A 344 10.22 2.43 -1.12
C ASP A 344 9.84 0.98 -0.81
N LEU A 345 9.53 0.71 0.47
CA LEU A 345 9.01 -0.59 0.90
C LEU A 345 7.51 -0.75 0.63
N LEU A 346 6.76 0.32 0.32
CA LEU A 346 5.34 0.21 -0.06
C LEU A 346 5.16 -0.54 -1.39
N SER A 347 6.21 -0.54 -2.22
CA SER A 347 6.28 -1.38 -3.42
C SER A 347 6.24 -2.90 -3.13
N PHE A 348 6.45 -3.33 -1.89
CA PHE A 348 6.42 -4.74 -1.49
C PHE A 348 4.98 -5.23 -1.32
N GLN A 349 4.33 -5.56 -2.44
CA GLN A 349 2.89 -5.82 -2.46
C GLN A 349 2.49 -7.23 -2.04
N LYS A 350 3.36 -8.23 -2.29
CA LYS A 350 3.10 -9.62 -1.93
C LYS A 350 4.38 -10.33 -1.49
N PHE A 351 4.23 -11.42 -0.75
CA PHE A 351 5.35 -12.23 -0.28
C PHE A 351 5.15 -13.71 -0.60
N ALA A 352 6.26 -14.41 -0.85
CA ALA A 352 6.27 -15.83 -1.14
C ALA A 352 7.59 -16.46 -0.69
N VAL A 353 7.71 -17.78 -0.80
CA VAL A 353 8.96 -18.51 -0.56
C VAL A 353 9.44 -19.12 -1.87
N MET A 354 10.66 -18.81 -2.27
CA MET A 354 11.33 -19.49 -3.37
C MET A 354 12.11 -20.70 -2.84
N LEU A 355 11.84 -21.88 -3.37
CA LEU A 355 12.61 -23.10 -3.13
C LEU A 355 13.70 -23.26 -4.20
N ASP A 356 14.87 -23.67 -3.76
CA ASP A 356 15.96 -24.13 -4.61
C ASP A 356 16.09 -25.65 -4.43
N LEU A 357 15.47 -26.40 -5.34
CA LEU A 357 15.44 -27.87 -5.31
C LEU A 357 16.67 -28.43 -6.04
N GLU A 358 17.19 -29.56 -5.57
CA GLU A 358 18.41 -30.20 -6.10
C GLU A 358 18.39 -30.53 -7.61
N ASN A 359 17.21 -30.52 -8.24
CA ASN A 359 17.02 -30.78 -9.67
C ASN A 359 17.04 -29.51 -10.56
N ASP A 360 17.54 -28.38 -10.06
CA ASP A 360 17.55 -27.06 -10.72
C ASP A 360 16.16 -26.47 -11.05
N ASP A 361 15.10 -26.96 -10.40
CA ASP A 361 13.73 -26.47 -10.58
C ASP A 361 13.35 -25.50 -9.45
N ASN A 362 13.25 -24.21 -9.78
CA ASN A 362 12.76 -23.19 -8.85
C ASN A 362 11.25 -23.32 -8.65
N VAL A 363 10.83 -23.45 -7.39
CA VAL A 363 9.40 -23.51 -7.02
C VAL A 363 9.05 -22.34 -6.12
N LEU A 364 8.05 -21.56 -6.53
CA LEU A 364 7.54 -20.45 -5.75
C LEU A 364 6.26 -20.90 -5.02
N LEU A 365 6.25 -20.76 -3.69
CA LEU A 365 5.13 -21.14 -2.83
C LEU A 365 4.51 -19.92 -2.15
N SER A 366 3.19 -19.83 -2.18
CA SER A 366 2.44 -18.92 -1.29
C SER A 366 2.35 -19.49 0.12
N ALA A 367 2.47 -18.65 1.14
CA ALA A 367 2.19 -19.03 2.53
C ALA A 367 0.70 -18.87 2.91
N ASN A 368 -0.10 -18.18 2.08
CA ASN A 368 -1.50 -17.87 2.36
C ASN A 368 -2.48 -18.86 1.74
N GLN A 369 -2.05 -19.60 0.72
CA GLN A 369 -2.87 -20.60 0.02
C GLN A 369 -2.00 -21.71 -0.57
N THR A 370 -2.63 -22.83 -0.90
CA THR A 370 -2.05 -23.86 -1.76
C THR A 370 -2.46 -23.61 -3.20
N ASP A 371 -1.49 -23.62 -4.11
CA ASP A 371 -1.72 -23.41 -5.54
C ASP A 371 -1.71 -24.76 -6.30
N ASP A 372 -2.57 -24.91 -7.30
CA ASP A 372 -2.61 -26.13 -8.14
C ASP A 372 -1.36 -26.25 -9.06
N GLN A 373 -0.61 -25.16 -9.22
CA GLN A 373 0.57 -25.05 -10.05
C GLN A 373 1.62 -24.18 -9.37
N ASN A 374 2.88 -24.31 -9.80
CA ASN A 374 3.97 -23.44 -9.33
C ASN A 374 3.62 -21.97 -9.58
N LEU A 375 3.57 -21.18 -8.50
CA LEU A 375 3.16 -19.78 -8.53
C LEU A 375 4.06 -18.94 -9.46
N LEU A 376 5.30 -19.37 -9.68
CA LEU A 376 6.28 -18.71 -10.53
C LEU A 376 5.75 -18.44 -11.95
N PHE A 377 4.94 -19.35 -12.50
CA PHE A 377 4.38 -19.22 -13.85
C PHE A 377 3.32 -18.12 -13.97
N SER A 378 2.80 -17.62 -12.86
CA SER A 378 1.85 -16.50 -12.81
C SER A 378 2.53 -15.14 -12.57
N MET A 379 3.85 -15.09 -12.41
CA MET A 379 4.60 -13.88 -12.04
C MET A 379 5.00 -12.99 -13.24
N ALA A 380 4.34 -13.15 -14.38
CA ALA A 380 4.57 -12.28 -15.53
C ALA A 380 4.31 -10.81 -15.14
N GLY A 381 5.23 -9.91 -15.52
CA GLY A 381 5.14 -8.49 -15.15
C GLY A 381 5.53 -8.15 -13.71
N GLN A 382 6.00 -9.13 -12.93
CA GLN A 382 6.50 -8.94 -11.56
C GLN A 382 8.04 -9.01 -11.50
N SER A 383 8.59 -8.42 -10.46
CA SER A 383 9.99 -8.50 -10.03
C SER A 383 10.01 -9.26 -8.70
N LEU A 384 10.77 -10.35 -8.62
CA LEU A 384 10.90 -11.16 -7.42
C LEU A 384 12.20 -10.79 -6.71
N LEU A 385 12.10 -10.01 -5.63
CA LEU A 385 13.24 -9.54 -4.86
C LEU A 385 13.50 -10.51 -3.70
N LYS A 386 14.75 -11.01 -3.61
CA LYS A 386 15.21 -11.84 -2.49
C LYS A 386 15.15 -11.03 -1.21
N LEU A 387 14.63 -11.60 -0.14
CA LEU A 387 14.66 -11.03 1.20
C LEU A 387 15.62 -11.87 2.06
N ASP A 388 16.90 -11.52 1.98
CA ASP A 388 17.99 -12.20 2.69
C ASP A 388 18.90 -11.16 3.35
N PRO A 389 19.08 -11.21 4.69
CA PRO A 389 19.96 -10.30 5.42
C PRO A 389 21.44 -10.41 5.05
N ASN A 390 21.87 -11.52 4.45
CA ASN A 390 23.28 -11.75 4.11
C ASN A 390 23.68 -11.13 2.76
N LEU A 391 22.71 -10.68 1.96
CA LEU A 391 22.99 -10.05 0.67
C LEU A 391 23.55 -8.65 0.85
N LYS A 392 24.68 -8.34 0.20
CA LYS A 392 25.24 -6.98 0.21
C LYS A 392 24.31 -5.94 -0.41
N SER A 393 23.47 -6.35 -1.35
CA SER A 393 22.49 -5.48 -2.01
C SER A 393 21.26 -6.25 -2.51
N PRO A 394 20.10 -5.57 -2.67
CA PRO A 394 18.87 -6.19 -3.16
C PRO A 394 19.09 -6.88 -4.51
N ALA A 395 18.84 -8.18 -4.54
CA ALA A 395 19.01 -9.03 -5.72
C ALA A 395 17.66 -9.58 -6.18
N LEU A 396 17.41 -9.56 -7.49
CA LEU A 396 16.25 -10.22 -8.07
C LEU A 396 16.55 -11.71 -8.28
N PHE A 397 15.52 -12.54 -8.22
CA PHE A 397 15.58 -13.87 -8.81
C PHE A 397 15.55 -13.76 -10.34
N SER A 398 16.50 -14.43 -11.01
CA SER A 398 16.47 -14.59 -12.46
C SER A 398 15.39 -15.61 -12.83
N ILE A 399 14.33 -15.17 -13.49
CA ILE A 399 13.24 -16.05 -13.96
C ILE A 399 13.59 -16.66 -15.34
N GLU A 400 14.59 -16.12 -16.02
CA GLU A 400 15.08 -16.61 -17.31
C GLU A 400 16.35 -17.47 -17.09
N LYS A 401 16.27 -18.76 -17.41
CA LYS A 401 17.46 -19.55 -17.78
C LYS A 401 17.81 -19.15 -19.22
N GLU A 402 19.05 -18.74 -19.47
CA GLU A 402 19.59 -18.50 -20.82
C GLU A 402 19.47 -19.73 -21.73
#